data_AF-A0A8H3CQ24-F1
#
_entry.id   AF-A0A8H3CQ24-F1
#
_cell.length_a   1.000
_cell.length_b   1.000
_cell.length_c   1.000
_cell.angle_alpha   90.00
_cell.angle_beta   90.00
_cell.angle_gamma   90.00
#
_symmetry.space_group_name_H-M   'P 1'
#
loop_
_entity.id
_entity.type
_entity.pdbx_description
1 polymer ?
#
loop_
_entity_poly.entity_id
_entity_poly.type
_entity_poly.pdbx_seq_one_letter_code
_entity_poly.pdbx_strand_id
1 'polypeptide(L)'
;MPHEINSIARYGPALKEYLLSKQLNRLPSVNSIRRAIRTLSDPEKVTCETFETILYLGDHSIYTHLPILLSEDARAALPACIGLIETYCQGGRRLLLDRAYGFLCLQVLSLLVQYTLLSDHGYDKLLFSITGIPDEPIVEIFNGSSMKTLVPLLRSHDSNKDIEVTNGFGWHIDRKTGKDVCFPQIGGCSTTQVQSLVQLIWASRAQLLLAAQWSTVHFPGLAGLLCWIWSGIARKFGTSQPTPISKPIWVQFADLIIRYSLQANEIEGTLLKLAVLRSPQFTKTALFNLSFDSAVNDQDSALISRYTLGQLQICSNLPMAVILFCFAFPNIKSDLTIHKLFTTYLGVFWLGAGTRKDPNFFDEKLFVYCQSFVHALTRYVVVVPQLPVVPFKVRVMNPFQG
;
A
#
# COMPACT_ATOMS: atom_id res chain seq x y z
N MET A 1 -10.44 -36.02 2.70
CA MET A 1 -11.30 -35.36 3.72
C MET A 1 -10.60 -35.06 5.05
N PRO A 2 -9.74 -35.91 5.68
CA PRO A 2 -9.08 -35.57 6.95
C PRO A 2 -8.10 -34.38 6.85
N HIS A 3 -7.43 -34.22 5.71
CA HIS A 3 -6.49 -33.11 5.47
C HIS A 3 -7.16 -31.73 5.34
N GLU A 4 -8.42 -31.65 4.90
CA GLU A 4 -9.14 -30.38 4.77
C GLU A 4 -9.65 -29.87 6.12
N ILE A 5 -10.07 -30.76 7.02
CA ILE A 5 -10.55 -30.40 8.36
C ILE A 5 -9.40 -29.80 9.19
N ASN A 6 -8.21 -30.41 9.16
CA ASN A 6 -7.01 -29.86 9.81
C ASN A 6 -6.53 -28.56 9.14
N SER A 7 -6.76 -28.39 7.84
CA SER A 7 -6.44 -27.16 7.10
C SER A 7 -7.33 -25.98 7.52
N ILE A 8 -8.64 -26.19 7.71
CA ILE A 8 -9.56 -25.13 8.16
C ILE A 8 -9.28 -24.75 9.61
N ALA A 9 -9.03 -25.73 10.48
CA ALA A 9 -8.75 -25.48 11.89
C ALA A 9 -7.52 -24.58 12.11
N ARG A 10 -6.48 -24.71 11.25
CA ARG A 10 -5.25 -23.92 11.35
C ARG A 10 -5.30 -22.60 10.58
N TYR A 11 -5.70 -22.66 9.31
CA TYR A 11 -5.63 -21.52 8.39
C TYR A 11 -6.90 -20.67 8.33
N GLY A 12 -7.92 -21.06 9.09
CA GLY A 12 -9.18 -20.34 9.19
C GLY A 12 -10.05 -20.40 7.92
N PRO A 13 -11.16 -19.65 7.92
CA PRO A 13 -12.10 -19.61 6.82
C PRO A 13 -11.53 -18.86 5.60
N ALA A 14 -12.28 -18.90 4.49
CA ALA A 14 -11.95 -18.08 3.32
C ALA A 14 -11.93 -16.59 3.71
N LEU A 15 -11.05 -15.79 3.09
CA LEU A 15 -10.90 -14.39 3.46
C LEU A 15 -12.24 -13.63 3.41
N LYS A 16 -13.03 -13.82 2.35
CA LYS A 16 -14.32 -13.16 2.21
C LYS A 16 -15.30 -13.51 3.35
N GLU A 17 -15.34 -14.77 3.79
CA GLU A 17 -16.19 -15.20 4.90
C GLU A 17 -15.72 -14.56 6.21
N TYR A 18 -14.40 -14.57 6.44
CA TYR A 18 -13.78 -13.95 7.60
C TYR A 18 -14.14 -12.48 7.75
N LEU A 19 -14.02 -11.71 6.66
CA LEU A 19 -14.31 -10.26 6.66
C LEU A 19 -15.79 -9.95 6.94
N LEU A 20 -16.71 -10.88 6.62
CA LEU A 20 -18.15 -10.73 6.88
C LEU A 20 -18.54 -11.15 8.30
N SER A 21 -17.86 -12.13 8.88
CA SER A 21 -18.24 -12.71 10.18
C SER A 21 -17.57 -12.03 11.38
N LYS A 22 -16.62 -11.12 11.16
CA LYS A 22 -15.74 -10.65 12.21
C LYS A 22 -16.46 -9.74 13.21
N GLN A 23 -16.55 -10.24 14.43
CA GLN A 23 -16.79 -9.46 15.65
C GLN A 23 -15.59 -9.71 16.58
N LEU A 24 -14.78 -8.68 16.86
CA LEU A 24 -13.66 -8.79 17.78
C LEU A 24 -14.21 -8.85 19.22
N ASN A 25 -14.47 -10.06 19.73
CA ASN A 25 -15.30 -10.24 20.91
C ASN A 25 -14.55 -10.59 22.21
N ARG A 26 -13.22 -10.72 22.23
CA ARG A 26 -12.48 -11.09 23.46
C ARG A 26 -11.21 -10.28 23.66
N LEU A 27 -11.04 -9.80 24.89
CA LEU A 27 -9.89 -9.04 25.40
C LEU A 27 -8.81 -10.03 25.89
N PRO A 28 -7.73 -10.31 25.14
CA PRO A 28 -6.65 -11.18 25.59
C PRO A 28 -5.83 -10.52 26.70
N SER A 29 -5.32 -11.32 27.63
CA SER A 29 -4.37 -10.85 28.63
C SER A 29 -3.00 -10.52 28.01
N VAL A 30 -2.22 -9.63 28.64
CA VAL A 30 -0.82 -9.33 28.25
C VAL A 30 0.04 -10.59 28.11
N ASN A 31 -0.14 -11.57 29.00
CA ASN A 31 0.60 -12.85 28.93
C ASN A 31 0.16 -13.71 27.74
N SER A 32 -1.11 -13.65 27.35
CA SER A 32 -1.62 -14.31 26.14
C SER A 32 -0.96 -13.72 24.90
N ILE A 33 -0.84 -12.39 24.83
CA ILE A 33 -0.20 -11.71 23.71
C ILE A 33 1.29 -12.07 23.62
N ARG A 34 2.01 -12.01 24.74
CA ARG A 34 3.42 -12.41 24.81
C ARG A 34 3.62 -13.85 24.32
N ARG A 35 2.75 -14.77 24.75
CA ARG A 35 2.79 -16.16 24.30
C ARG A 35 2.53 -16.28 22.80
N ALA A 36 1.55 -15.56 22.27
CA ALA A 36 1.24 -15.56 20.84
C ALA A 36 2.43 -15.07 20.00
N ILE A 37 3.15 -14.03 20.45
CA ILE A 37 4.37 -13.54 19.78
C ILE A 37 5.45 -14.64 19.76
N ARG A 38 5.70 -15.31 20.90
CA ARG A 38 6.66 -16.42 20.96
C ARG A 38 6.28 -17.57 20.02
N THR A 39 4.98 -17.84 19.88
CA THR A 39 4.46 -18.91 19.01
C THR A 39 4.78 -18.66 17.54
N LEU A 40 5.02 -17.41 17.10
CA LEU A 40 5.39 -17.12 15.71
C LEU A 40 6.63 -17.90 15.25
N SER A 41 7.56 -18.19 16.16
CA SER A 41 8.77 -18.98 15.87
C SER A 41 8.53 -20.47 15.70
N ASP A 42 7.33 -20.97 15.97
CA ASP A 42 6.93 -22.37 15.79
C ASP A 42 5.77 -22.47 14.78
N PRO A 43 6.08 -22.57 13.47
CA PRO A 43 5.08 -22.48 12.42
C PRO A 43 3.90 -23.42 12.60
N GLU A 44 4.14 -24.64 13.09
CA GLU A 44 3.13 -25.67 13.25
C GLU A 44 2.03 -25.30 14.26
N LYS A 45 2.36 -24.45 15.23
CA LYS A 45 1.45 -24.01 16.29
C LYS A 45 0.73 -22.69 15.99
N VAL A 46 1.12 -21.97 14.94
CA VAL A 46 0.49 -20.69 14.59
C VAL A 46 -0.88 -20.92 13.94
N THR A 47 -1.89 -20.24 14.47
CA THR A 47 -3.27 -20.23 13.98
C THR A 47 -3.77 -18.80 13.72
N CYS A 48 -4.96 -18.66 13.13
CA CYS A 48 -5.63 -17.34 13.01
C CYS A 48 -5.81 -16.65 14.38
N GLU A 49 -6.17 -17.40 15.43
CA GLU A 49 -6.33 -16.86 16.78
C GLU A 49 -5.01 -16.32 17.34
N THR A 50 -3.86 -16.92 16.96
CA THR A 50 -2.54 -16.40 17.33
C THR A 50 -2.36 -14.98 16.76
N PHE A 51 -2.67 -14.76 15.49
CA PHE A 51 -2.55 -13.44 14.88
C PHE A 51 -3.58 -12.45 15.44
N GLU A 52 -4.83 -12.86 15.62
CA GLU A 52 -5.86 -12.00 16.23
C GLU A 52 -5.46 -11.55 17.64
N THR A 53 -4.89 -12.47 18.44
CA THR A 53 -4.37 -12.17 19.77
C THR A 53 -3.26 -11.11 19.70
N ILE A 54 -2.38 -11.16 18.70
CA ILE A 54 -1.31 -10.16 18.51
C ILE A 54 -1.89 -8.83 18.02
N LEU A 55 -2.81 -8.86 17.06
CA LEU A 55 -3.43 -7.65 16.50
C LEU A 55 -4.22 -6.86 17.52
N TYR A 56 -4.63 -7.50 18.61
CA TYR A 56 -5.20 -6.82 19.77
C TYR A 56 -4.33 -5.67 20.31
N LEU A 57 -3.01 -5.76 20.14
CA LEU A 57 -2.09 -4.69 20.50
C LEU A 57 -2.46 -3.38 19.81
N GLY A 58 -2.89 -3.42 18.54
CA GLY A 58 -3.19 -2.23 17.75
C GLY A 58 -4.35 -1.38 18.28
N ASP A 59 -5.31 -2.02 18.96
CA ASP A 59 -6.53 -1.38 19.45
C ASP A 59 -6.38 -0.79 20.86
N HIS A 60 -5.19 -0.91 21.46
CA HIS A 60 -4.95 -0.57 22.87
C HIS A 60 -3.83 0.45 23.04
N SER A 61 -3.76 0.99 24.25
CA SER A 61 -2.73 1.94 24.70
C SER A 61 -1.31 1.51 24.31
N ILE A 62 -0.58 2.42 23.64
CA ILE A 62 0.83 2.21 23.28
C ILE A 62 1.71 1.96 24.50
N TYR A 63 1.41 2.58 25.63
CA TYR A 63 2.20 2.49 26.86
C TYR A 63 2.21 1.09 27.47
N THR A 64 1.07 0.41 27.40
CA THR A 64 0.89 -0.90 28.04
C THR A 64 1.54 -2.01 27.24
N HIS A 65 1.69 -1.81 25.92
CA HIS A 65 1.90 -2.88 24.96
C HIS A 65 3.21 -2.78 24.18
N LEU A 66 3.77 -1.57 24.03
CA LEU A 66 5.06 -1.35 23.39
C LEU A 66 6.21 -2.14 24.03
N PRO A 67 6.33 -2.27 25.37
CA PRO A 67 7.40 -3.09 25.97
C PRO A 67 7.37 -4.56 25.56
N ILE A 68 6.20 -5.09 25.18
CA ILE A 68 6.07 -6.49 24.74
C ILE A 68 6.73 -6.66 23.37
N LEU A 69 6.53 -5.70 22.46
CA LEU A 69 7.07 -5.73 21.10
C LEU A 69 8.55 -5.39 21.01
N LEU A 70 9.07 -4.74 22.05
CA LEU A 70 10.51 -4.48 22.23
C LEU A 70 11.19 -5.54 23.11
N SER A 71 10.44 -6.51 23.63
CA SER A 71 11.00 -7.56 24.48
C SER A 71 11.78 -8.60 23.67
N GLU A 72 12.59 -9.38 24.37
CA GLU A 72 13.28 -10.57 23.84
C GLU A 72 12.35 -11.50 23.06
N ASP A 73 11.07 -11.56 23.44
CA ASP A 73 10.07 -12.43 22.82
C ASP A 73 9.77 -12.02 21.37
N ALA A 74 9.88 -10.73 21.06
CA ALA A 74 9.63 -10.19 19.73
C ALA A 74 10.88 -10.17 18.84
N ARG A 75 12.05 -10.54 19.37
CA ARG A 75 13.35 -10.46 18.65
C ARG A 75 13.39 -11.28 17.35
N ALA A 76 12.54 -12.29 17.19
CA ALA A 76 12.48 -13.07 15.94
C ALA A 76 11.16 -12.91 15.18
N ALA A 77 10.29 -11.99 15.61
CA ALA A 77 8.92 -11.91 15.12
C ALA A 77 8.83 -11.52 13.64
N LEU A 78 9.66 -10.58 13.18
CA LEU A 78 9.66 -10.14 11.78
C LEU A 78 10.04 -11.26 10.79
N PRO A 79 11.23 -11.88 10.90
CA PRO A 79 11.60 -12.96 10.00
C PRO A 79 10.70 -14.19 10.17
N ALA A 80 10.16 -14.45 11.37
CA ALA A 80 9.19 -15.51 11.58
C ALA A 80 7.89 -15.27 10.79
N CYS A 81 7.30 -14.06 10.86
CA CYS A 81 6.12 -13.71 10.07
C CYS A 81 6.35 -13.85 8.56
N ILE A 82 7.52 -13.43 8.06
CA ILE A 82 7.87 -13.60 6.64
C ILE A 82 7.97 -15.09 6.29
N GLY A 83 8.65 -15.89 7.11
CA GLY A 83 8.77 -17.34 6.93
C GLY A 83 7.42 -18.07 6.97
N LEU A 84 6.48 -17.61 7.80
CA LEU A 84 5.10 -18.13 7.85
C LEU A 84 4.36 -17.84 6.55
N ILE A 85 4.50 -16.65 5.99
CA ILE A 85 3.92 -16.27 4.69
C ILE A 85 4.52 -17.14 3.56
N GLU A 86 5.84 -17.28 3.52
CA GLU A 86 6.53 -18.09 2.52
C GLU A 86 6.12 -19.57 2.60
N THR A 87 6.05 -20.12 3.82
CA THR A 87 5.62 -21.51 4.06
C THR A 87 4.15 -21.71 3.70
N TYR A 88 3.28 -20.76 4.04
CA TYR A 88 1.86 -20.83 3.72
C TYR A 88 1.61 -20.87 2.20
N CYS A 89 2.34 -20.02 1.47
CA CYS A 89 2.24 -19.88 0.01
C CYS A 89 3.14 -20.87 -0.77
N GLN A 90 3.83 -21.77 -0.08
CA GLN A 90 4.87 -22.62 -0.69
C GLN A 90 4.33 -23.43 -1.88
N GLY A 91 5.07 -23.39 -2.99
CA GLY A 91 4.75 -24.15 -4.20
C GLY A 91 3.48 -23.71 -4.91
N GLY A 92 2.97 -22.49 -4.65
CA GLY A 92 1.77 -21.95 -5.30
C GLY A 92 0.48 -22.65 -4.86
N ARG A 93 0.52 -23.44 -3.78
CA ARG A 93 -0.65 -24.19 -3.27
C ARG A 93 -1.76 -23.28 -2.75
N ARG A 94 -1.39 -22.09 -2.28
CA ARG A 94 -2.27 -21.09 -1.68
C ARG A 94 -1.82 -19.69 -2.06
N LEU A 95 -2.77 -18.77 -2.14
CA LEU A 95 -2.49 -17.35 -2.33
C LEU A 95 -2.51 -16.67 -0.96
N LEU A 96 -1.66 -15.67 -0.75
CA LEU A 96 -1.55 -14.97 0.55
C LEU A 96 -2.91 -14.43 1.05
N LEU A 97 -3.80 -14.04 0.14
CA LEU A 97 -5.10 -13.46 0.47
C LEU A 97 -6.29 -14.38 0.15
N ASP A 98 -6.09 -15.71 0.10
CA ASP A 98 -7.19 -16.66 -0.08
C ASP A 98 -7.96 -16.96 1.22
N ARG A 99 -7.30 -16.92 2.37
CA ARG A 99 -7.84 -17.22 3.70
C ARG A 99 -7.49 -16.16 4.73
N ALA A 100 -8.19 -16.19 5.86
CA ALA A 100 -7.95 -15.32 7.00
C ALA A 100 -6.48 -15.35 7.47
N TYR A 101 -5.84 -16.52 7.47
CA TYR A 101 -4.47 -16.70 7.96
C TYR A 101 -3.45 -15.76 7.30
N GLY A 102 -3.37 -15.76 5.96
CA GLY A 102 -2.37 -14.95 5.26
C GLY A 102 -2.66 -13.46 5.35
N PHE A 103 -3.94 -13.06 5.34
CA PHE A 103 -4.36 -11.69 5.60
C PHE A 103 -3.94 -11.22 7.01
N LEU A 104 -4.26 -12.00 8.05
CA LEU A 104 -3.92 -11.65 9.44
C LEU A 104 -2.41 -11.62 9.67
N CYS A 105 -1.66 -12.55 9.05
CA CYS A 105 -0.21 -12.53 9.10
C CYS A 105 0.36 -11.25 8.47
N LEU A 106 -0.22 -10.78 7.36
CA LEU A 106 0.16 -9.52 6.72
C LEU A 106 -0.16 -8.31 7.62
N GLN A 107 -1.27 -8.32 8.35
CA GLN A 107 -1.59 -7.28 9.32
C GLN A 107 -0.61 -7.27 10.50
N VAL A 108 -0.25 -8.44 11.03
CA VAL A 108 0.77 -8.55 12.10
C VAL A 108 2.13 -8.07 11.60
N LEU A 109 2.49 -8.40 10.36
CA LEU A 109 3.72 -7.90 9.74
C LEU A 109 3.71 -6.36 9.63
N SER A 110 2.60 -5.78 9.17
CA SER A 110 2.40 -4.34 9.11
C SER A 110 2.54 -3.69 10.49
N LEU A 111 1.93 -4.29 11.51
CA LEU A 111 2.02 -3.87 12.90
C LEU A 111 3.50 -3.84 13.37
N LEU A 112 4.23 -4.95 13.20
CA LEU A 112 5.64 -5.06 13.60
C LEU A 112 6.53 -4.02 12.92
N VAL A 113 6.36 -3.82 11.61
CA VAL A 113 7.13 -2.82 10.84
C VAL A 113 6.88 -1.42 11.38
N GLN A 114 5.62 -1.05 11.60
CA GLN A 114 5.27 0.28 12.10
C GLN A 114 5.82 0.53 13.51
N TYR A 115 5.71 -0.44 14.43
CA TYR A 115 6.32 -0.32 15.76
C TYR A 115 7.82 -0.09 15.68
N THR A 116 8.48 -0.82 14.79
CA THR A 116 9.93 -0.73 14.69
C THR A 116 10.36 0.62 14.14
N LEU A 117 9.66 1.13 13.11
CA LEU A 117 9.87 2.49 12.60
C LEU A 117 9.71 3.55 13.69
N LEU A 118 8.70 3.42 14.56
CA LEU A 118 8.53 4.35 15.68
C LEU A 118 9.65 4.22 16.72
N SER A 119 10.12 3.01 17.02
CA SER A 119 11.20 2.79 17.99
C SER A 119 12.57 3.31 17.51
N ASP A 120 12.87 3.15 16.22
CA ASP A 120 14.18 3.45 15.62
C ASP A 120 14.38 4.97 15.41
N HIS A 121 13.29 5.73 15.23
CA HIS A 121 13.31 7.19 15.11
C HIS A 121 13.38 7.95 16.45
N GLY A 122 13.77 7.26 17.52
CA GLY A 122 14.01 7.84 18.83
C GLY A 122 12.87 7.53 19.79
N TYR A 123 12.88 6.31 20.33
CA TYR A 123 12.04 5.84 21.42
C TYR A 123 11.84 6.89 22.54
N ASP A 124 12.89 7.58 22.99
CA ASP A 124 12.80 8.60 24.04
C ASP A 124 12.10 9.87 23.58
N LYS A 125 12.33 10.30 22.32
CA LYS A 125 11.63 11.45 21.73
C LYS A 125 10.16 11.11 21.45
N LEU A 126 9.89 9.89 21.02
CA LEU A 126 8.55 9.36 20.81
C LEU A 126 7.81 9.27 22.15
N LEU A 127 8.35 8.60 23.16
CA LEU A 127 7.78 8.57 24.51
C LEU A 127 7.54 9.98 25.06
N PHE A 128 8.52 10.89 24.94
CA PHE A 128 8.37 12.27 25.40
C PHE A 128 7.30 13.06 24.62
N SER A 129 7.14 12.78 23.33
CA SER A 129 6.09 13.40 22.51
C SER A 129 4.73 12.74 22.65
N ILE A 130 4.67 11.47 23.07
CA ILE A 130 3.42 10.77 23.41
C ILE A 130 3.02 11.08 24.86
N THR A 131 3.93 11.38 25.81
CA THR A 131 3.60 11.63 27.24
C THR A 131 2.65 12.81 27.50
N GLY A 132 2.28 13.58 26.47
CA GLY A 132 1.20 14.57 26.50
C GLY A 132 0.02 14.30 25.56
N ILE A 133 0.01 13.15 24.87
CA ILE A 133 -1.09 12.68 24.01
C ILE A 133 -2.05 11.86 24.91
N PRO A 134 -3.37 12.05 24.81
CA PRO A 134 -4.33 11.16 25.46
C PRO A 134 -4.07 9.70 25.07
N ASP A 135 -4.56 8.77 25.89
CA ASP A 135 -4.37 7.33 25.69
C ASP A 135 -5.10 6.83 24.42
N GLU A 136 -4.48 7.08 23.26
CA GLU A 136 -5.01 6.77 21.94
C GLU A 136 -4.62 5.36 21.51
N PRO A 137 -5.48 4.67 20.73
CA PRO A 137 -5.11 3.44 20.06
C PRO A 137 -3.84 3.63 19.23
N ILE A 138 -2.96 2.65 19.28
CA ILE A 138 -1.68 2.67 18.58
C ILE A 138 -1.82 2.96 17.08
N VAL A 139 -2.89 2.45 16.47
CA VAL A 139 -3.22 2.68 15.07
C VAL A 139 -3.44 4.16 14.74
N GLU A 140 -4.02 4.94 15.66
CA GLU A 140 -4.19 6.39 15.50
C GLU A 140 -2.85 7.13 15.62
N ILE A 141 -2.03 6.73 16.60
CA ILE A 141 -0.68 7.25 16.80
C ILE A 141 0.19 6.97 15.57
N PHE A 142 0.09 5.78 14.97
CA PHE A 142 0.82 5.45 13.76
C PHE A 142 0.41 6.32 12.59
N ASN A 143 -0.88 6.58 12.38
CA ASN A 143 -1.34 7.46 11.30
C ASN A 143 -0.81 8.90 11.48
N GLY A 144 -0.92 9.45 12.70
CA GLY A 144 -0.42 10.80 12.99
C GLY A 144 1.10 10.92 12.96
N SER A 145 1.82 9.95 13.53
CA SER A 145 3.28 9.97 13.62
C SER A 145 3.94 9.61 12.29
N SER A 146 3.39 8.67 11.53
CA SER A 146 3.86 8.35 10.17
C SER A 146 3.80 9.57 9.27
N MET A 147 2.78 10.41 9.40
CA MET A 147 2.71 11.67 8.65
C MET A 147 3.81 12.65 9.05
N LYS A 148 4.09 12.79 10.34
CA LYS A 148 5.14 13.71 10.82
C LYS A 148 6.55 13.23 10.48
N THR A 149 6.77 11.91 10.42
CA THR A 149 8.10 11.33 10.24
C THR A 149 8.38 10.90 8.80
N LEU A 150 7.46 10.16 8.16
CA LEU A 150 7.69 9.56 6.84
C LEU A 150 7.46 10.54 5.69
N VAL A 151 6.51 11.48 5.80
CA VAL A 151 6.25 12.45 4.73
C VAL A 151 7.45 13.35 4.45
N PRO A 152 8.13 13.96 5.45
CA PRO A 152 9.33 14.74 5.19
C PRO A 152 10.45 13.92 4.53
N LEU A 153 10.65 12.68 4.99
CA LEU A 153 11.63 11.76 4.40
C LEU A 153 11.32 11.52 2.92
N LEU A 154 10.07 11.19 2.58
CA LEU A 154 9.67 10.92 1.21
C LEU A 154 9.61 12.17 0.32
N ARG A 155 9.40 13.37 0.88
CA ARG A 155 9.40 14.63 0.11
C ARG A 155 10.80 15.13 -0.26
N SER A 156 11.86 14.59 0.32
CA SER A 156 13.23 15.04 0.02
C SER A 156 13.61 14.77 -1.46
N HIS A 157 13.62 15.80 -2.31
CA HIS A 157 13.76 15.62 -3.77
C HIS A 157 15.17 15.23 -4.27
N ASP A 158 16.11 14.97 -3.38
CA ASP A 158 17.48 14.65 -3.74
C ASP A 158 17.65 13.14 -3.94
N SER A 159 17.80 12.69 -5.19
CA SER A 159 18.04 11.28 -5.52
C SER A 159 19.35 10.75 -4.93
N ASN A 160 20.31 11.63 -4.61
CA ASN A 160 21.53 11.24 -3.91
C ASN A 160 21.27 10.89 -2.43
N LYS A 161 20.07 11.18 -1.91
CA LYS A 161 19.63 10.86 -0.55
C LYS A 161 18.78 9.62 -0.44
N ASP A 162 18.63 8.81 -1.50
CA ASP A 162 17.86 7.56 -1.40
C ASP A 162 18.43 6.61 -0.33
N ILE A 163 19.75 6.63 -0.12
CA ILE A 163 20.39 5.91 0.99
C ILE A 163 19.92 6.47 2.34
N GLU A 164 19.86 7.79 2.52
CA GLU A 164 19.38 8.43 3.75
C GLU A 164 17.90 8.15 3.99
N VAL A 165 17.08 8.23 2.94
CA VAL A 165 15.64 7.94 3.01
C VAL A 165 15.41 6.48 3.37
N THR A 166 16.11 5.54 2.72
CA THR A 166 16.00 4.10 3.04
C THR A 166 16.55 3.78 4.42
N ASN A 167 17.63 4.43 4.88
CA ASN A 167 18.08 4.31 6.27
C ASN A 167 17.00 4.78 7.25
N GLY A 168 16.23 5.81 6.88
CA GLY A 168 15.04 6.22 7.63
C GLY A 168 13.97 5.13 7.75
N PHE A 169 13.95 4.13 6.87
CA PHE A 169 13.09 2.94 7.01
C PHE A 169 13.78 1.78 7.76
N GLY A 170 14.86 2.05 8.48
CA GLY A 170 15.58 1.07 9.30
C GLY A 170 16.61 0.22 8.57
N TRP A 171 16.95 0.54 7.31
CA TRP A 171 17.98 -0.15 6.54
C TRP A 171 19.39 0.28 6.94
N HIS A 172 20.30 -0.69 7.05
CA HIS A 172 21.73 -0.42 7.18
C HIS A 172 22.56 -1.61 6.72
N ILE A 173 23.86 -1.40 6.59
CA ILE A 173 24.81 -2.46 6.28
C ILE A 173 25.24 -3.09 7.61
N ASP A 174 24.97 -4.38 7.77
CA ASP A 174 25.46 -5.16 8.90
C ASP A 174 27.00 -5.20 8.86
N ARG A 175 27.64 -4.70 9.92
CA ARG A 175 29.11 -4.57 9.96
C ARG A 175 29.85 -5.91 9.94
N LYS A 176 29.22 -7.00 10.39
CA LYS A 176 29.83 -8.32 10.47
C LYS A 176 29.72 -9.07 9.14
N THR A 177 28.59 -8.95 8.46
CA THR A 177 28.28 -9.72 7.25
C THR A 177 28.43 -8.90 5.97
N GLY A 178 28.49 -7.57 6.06
CA GLY A 178 28.51 -6.65 4.92
C GLY A 178 27.20 -6.61 4.13
N LYS A 179 26.12 -7.22 4.63
CA LYS A 179 24.84 -7.33 3.94
C LYS A 179 23.87 -6.24 4.41
N ASP A 180 23.01 -5.78 3.49
CA ASP A 180 21.89 -4.92 3.87
C ASP A 180 20.89 -5.70 4.73
N VAL A 181 20.62 -5.18 5.92
CA VAL A 181 19.62 -5.67 6.85
C VAL A 181 18.72 -4.52 7.29
N CYS A 182 17.44 -4.82 7.44
CA CYS A 182 16.46 -3.91 8.00
C CYS A 182 16.00 -4.43 9.36
N PHE A 183 15.91 -3.55 10.37
CA PHE A 183 15.35 -3.88 11.68
C PHE A 183 16.01 -5.10 12.41
N PRO A 184 17.34 -5.11 12.62
CA PRO A 184 18.04 -6.20 13.31
C PRO A 184 17.53 -6.45 14.74
N GLN A 185 16.96 -5.44 15.40
CA GLN A 185 16.40 -5.54 16.75
C GLN A 185 15.27 -6.56 16.86
N ILE A 186 14.54 -6.80 15.77
CA ILE A 186 13.48 -7.81 15.68
C ILE A 186 13.82 -8.94 14.69
N GLY A 187 15.12 -9.18 14.54
CA GLY A 187 15.66 -10.38 13.88
C GLY A 187 16.15 -10.12 12.46
N GLY A 188 15.92 -8.93 11.93
CA GLY A 188 16.40 -8.53 10.63
C GLY A 188 15.52 -9.03 9.48
N CYS A 189 15.48 -8.23 8.41
CA CYS A 189 14.94 -8.62 7.12
C CYS A 189 15.91 -8.20 6.01
N SER A 190 16.09 -9.07 5.03
CA SER A 190 16.90 -8.80 3.84
C SER A 190 16.06 -8.20 2.71
N THR A 191 16.70 -7.50 1.78
CA THR A 191 16.05 -7.02 0.56
C THR A 191 15.48 -8.15 -0.31
N THR A 192 16.03 -9.36 -0.22
CA THR A 192 15.51 -10.55 -0.92
C THR A 192 14.19 -11.05 -0.31
N GLN A 193 14.05 -10.99 1.01
CA GLN A 193 12.77 -11.30 1.67
C GLN A 193 11.69 -10.28 1.30
N VAL A 194 12.03 -8.99 1.22
CA VAL A 194 11.10 -7.95 0.75
C VAL A 194 10.63 -8.22 -0.69
N GLN A 195 11.52 -8.65 -1.57
CA GLN A 195 11.13 -9.01 -2.94
C GLN A 195 10.18 -10.20 -2.99
N SER A 196 10.46 -11.23 -2.20
CA SER A 196 9.59 -12.40 -2.09
C SER A 196 8.21 -11.99 -1.59
N LEU A 197 8.15 -11.10 -0.60
CA LEU A 197 6.89 -10.54 -0.09
C LEU A 197 6.10 -9.78 -1.17
N VAL A 198 6.74 -8.92 -1.97
CA VAL A 198 6.08 -8.21 -3.08
C VAL A 198 5.45 -9.21 -4.05
N GLN A 199 6.18 -10.26 -4.43
CA GLN A 199 5.68 -11.27 -5.36
C GLN A 199 4.48 -12.04 -4.79
N LEU A 200 4.52 -12.40 -3.51
CA LEU A 200 3.42 -13.11 -2.83
C LEU A 200 2.16 -12.25 -2.68
N ILE A 201 2.32 -10.96 -2.34
CA ILE A 201 1.19 -10.01 -2.30
C ILE A 201 0.64 -9.80 -3.72
N TRP A 202 1.50 -9.59 -4.71
CA TRP A 202 1.10 -9.35 -6.11
C TRP A 202 0.41 -10.56 -6.76
N ALA A 203 0.85 -11.77 -6.46
CA ALA A 203 0.16 -13.00 -6.86
C ALA A 203 -1.27 -13.06 -6.29
N SER A 204 -1.51 -12.39 -5.16
CA SER A 204 -2.80 -12.35 -4.45
C SER A 204 -3.60 -11.07 -4.74
N ARG A 205 -3.16 -10.25 -5.69
CA ARG A 205 -3.69 -8.88 -5.92
C ARG A 205 -5.20 -8.81 -6.15
N ALA A 206 -5.82 -9.85 -6.71
CA ALA A 206 -7.26 -9.90 -6.93
C ALA A 206 -8.08 -9.67 -5.65
N GLN A 207 -7.59 -10.19 -4.52
CA GLN A 207 -8.25 -10.07 -3.21
C GLN A 207 -7.79 -8.86 -2.41
N LEU A 208 -6.73 -8.15 -2.88
CA LEU A 208 -6.15 -7.04 -2.14
C LEU A 208 -7.12 -5.87 -1.96
N LEU A 209 -7.96 -5.56 -2.96
CA LEU A 209 -8.97 -4.48 -2.81
C LEU A 209 -10.01 -4.82 -1.74
N LEU A 210 -10.46 -6.07 -1.72
CA LEU A 210 -11.41 -6.55 -0.73
C LEU A 210 -10.78 -6.53 0.68
N ALA A 211 -9.54 -7.00 0.80
CA ALA A 211 -8.77 -6.94 2.04
C ALA A 211 -8.56 -5.48 2.50
N ALA A 212 -8.22 -4.58 1.57
CA ALA A 212 -7.96 -3.18 1.82
C ALA A 212 -9.19 -2.46 2.38
N GLN A 213 -10.37 -2.72 1.81
CA GLN A 213 -11.63 -2.12 2.28
C GLN A 213 -11.87 -2.39 3.78
N TRP A 214 -11.55 -3.59 4.25
CA TRP A 214 -11.67 -3.94 5.65
C TRP A 214 -10.53 -3.35 6.48
N SER A 215 -9.28 -3.45 5.99
CA SER A 215 -8.11 -2.99 6.75
C SER A 215 -8.12 -1.48 6.96
N THR A 216 -8.56 -0.67 6.00
CA THR A 216 -8.56 0.79 6.14
C THR A 216 -9.51 1.29 7.24
N VAL A 217 -10.51 0.49 7.61
CA VAL A 217 -11.47 0.79 8.67
C VAL A 217 -11.02 0.25 10.02
N HIS A 218 -10.50 -0.98 10.05
CA HIS A 218 -10.24 -1.70 11.30
C HIS A 218 -8.78 -1.78 11.72
N PHE A 219 -7.86 -1.56 10.78
CA PHE A 219 -6.41 -1.58 11.04
C PHE A 219 -5.65 -0.79 9.94
N PRO A 220 -5.85 0.53 9.82
CA PRO A 220 -5.08 1.35 8.90
C PRO A 220 -3.59 1.25 9.23
N GLY A 221 -2.75 1.14 8.20
CA GLY A 221 -1.33 0.85 8.41
C GLY A 221 -0.65 0.09 7.27
N LEU A 222 -1.42 -0.53 6.37
CA LEU A 222 -0.84 -1.26 5.24
C LEU A 222 -0.08 -0.30 4.30
N ALA A 223 -0.42 1.00 4.26
CA ALA A 223 0.39 1.99 3.57
C ALA A 223 1.82 2.09 4.13
N GLY A 224 1.98 2.03 5.46
CA GLY A 224 3.29 2.01 6.11
C GLY A 224 4.10 0.78 5.71
N LEU A 225 3.46 -0.40 5.67
CA LEU A 225 4.09 -1.62 5.17
C LEU A 225 4.51 -1.48 3.70
N LEU A 226 3.66 -0.92 2.84
CA LEU A 226 3.97 -0.69 1.42
C LEU A 226 5.13 0.31 1.25
N CYS A 227 5.20 1.37 2.06
CA CYS A 227 6.34 2.29 2.08
C CYS A 227 7.63 1.61 2.56
N TRP A 228 7.55 0.72 3.55
CA TRP A 228 8.70 -0.09 3.96
C TRP A 228 9.14 -1.05 2.84
N ILE A 229 8.20 -1.71 2.15
CA ILE A 229 8.50 -2.54 0.98
C ILE A 229 9.17 -1.70 -0.12
N TRP A 230 8.64 -0.51 -0.44
CA TRP A 230 9.25 0.44 -1.37
C TRP A 230 10.72 0.68 -1.01
N SER A 231 11.01 0.94 0.26
CA SER A 231 12.36 1.24 0.72
C SER A 231 13.33 0.07 0.50
N GLY A 232 12.86 -1.18 0.67
CA GLY A 232 13.68 -2.37 0.39
C GLY A 232 13.95 -2.59 -1.10
N ILE A 233 12.98 -2.30 -1.96
CA ILE A 233 13.17 -2.34 -3.43
C ILE A 233 14.15 -1.23 -3.85
N ALA A 234 13.95 -0.01 -3.35
CA ALA A 234 14.82 1.14 -3.61
C ALA A 234 16.25 0.88 -3.11
N ARG A 235 16.41 0.25 -1.93
CA ARG A 235 17.73 -0.12 -1.39
C ARG A 235 18.48 -1.09 -2.30
N LYS A 236 17.79 -2.11 -2.83
CA LYS A 236 18.41 -3.14 -3.68
C LYS A 236 18.67 -2.68 -5.11
N PHE A 237 17.80 -1.87 -5.68
CA PHE A 237 17.82 -1.55 -7.11
C PHE A 237 18.00 -0.08 -7.45
N GLY A 238 17.99 0.81 -6.46
CA GLY A 238 17.96 2.26 -6.66
C GLY A 238 16.64 2.77 -7.24
N THR A 239 16.48 4.09 -7.28
CA THR A 239 15.31 4.75 -7.91
C THR A 239 15.64 5.38 -9.26
N SER A 240 16.92 5.63 -9.56
CA SER A 240 17.35 6.46 -10.70
C SER A 240 17.58 5.69 -12.00
N GLN A 241 17.98 4.41 -11.96
CA GLN A 241 18.33 3.65 -13.17
C GLN A 241 17.61 2.29 -13.24
N PRO A 242 16.80 2.03 -14.29
CA PRO A 242 16.25 0.69 -14.53
C PRO A 242 17.35 -0.29 -14.91
N THR A 243 17.48 -1.36 -14.14
CA THR A 243 18.08 -2.60 -14.67
C THR A 243 16.96 -3.45 -15.26
N PRO A 244 17.18 -4.23 -16.34
CA PRO A 244 16.16 -5.14 -16.86
C PRO A 244 15.59 -6.08 -15.79
N ILE A 245 16.41 -6.44 -14.81
CA ILE A 245 16.07 -7.33 -13.69
C ILE A 245 15.14 -6.62 -12.67
N SER A 246 15.28 -5.31 -12.46
CA SER A 246 14.47 -4.58 -11.48
C SER A 246 13.10 -4.15 -12.02
N LYS A 247 12.93 -4.07 -13.34
CA LYS A 247 11.66 -3.63 -13.95
C LYS A 247 10.42 -4.41 -13.45
N PRO A 248 10.41 -5.75 -13.43
CA PRO A 248 9.23 -6.51 -13.01
C PRO A 248 8.80 -6.21 -11.57
N ILE A 249 9.75 -6.13 -10.64
CA ILE A 249 9.41 -5.90 -9.23
C ILE A 249 8.83 -4.50 -9.01
N TRP A 250 9.35 -3.49 -9.71
CA TRP A 250 8.87 -2.12 -9.61
C TRP A 250 7.47 -1.96 -10.20
N VAL A 251 7.20 -2.67 -11.30
CA VAL A 251 5.89 -2.77 -11.95
C VAL A 251 4.88 -3.46 -11.04
N GLN A 252 5.23 -4.60 -10.44
CA GLN A 252 4.39 -5.30 -9.46
C GLN A 252 4.11 -4.44 -8.24
N PHE A 253 5.12 -3.76 -7.71
CA PHE A 253 4.98 -2.89 -6.55
C PHE A 253 4.09 -1.68 -6.84
N ALA A 254 4.22 -1.07 -8.01
CA ALA A 254 3.37 0.06 -8.41
C ALA A 254 1.90 -0.36 -8.54
N ASP A 255 1.64 -1.53 -9.11
CA ASP A 255 0.31 -2.13 -9.16
C ASP A 255 -0.30 -2.28 -7.75
N LEU A 256 0.48 -2.81 -6.79
CA LEU A 256 0.07 -2.95 -5.40
C LEU A 256 -0.25 -1.60 -4.73
N ILE A 257 0.60 -0.58 -4.90
CA ILE A 257 0.35 0.74 -4.31
C ILE A 257 -0.93 1.34 -4.88
N ILE A 258 -1.08 1.38 -6.21
CA ILE A 258 -2.23 2.04 -6.82
C ILE A 258 -3.51 1.32 -6.40
N ARG A 259 -3.48 -0.01 -6.42
CA ARG A 259 -4.60 -0.82 -5.94
C ARG A 259 -4.96 -0.51 -4.50
N TYR A 260 -3.99 -0.49 -3.57
CA TYR A 260 -4.28 -0.13 -2.18
C TYR A 260 -4.78 1.32 -2.04
N SER A 261 -4.25 2.25 -2.85
CA SER A 261 -4.68 3.65 -2.86
C SER A 261 -6.14 3.84 -3.28
N LEU A 262 -6.77 2.83 -3.90
CA LEU A 262 -8.19 2.84 -4.21
C LEU A 262 -9.10 2.83 -2.97
N GLN A 263 -8.60 2.34 -1.84
CA GLN A 263 -9.32 2.27 -0.57
C GLN A 263 -8.68 3.06 0.57
N ALA A 264 -7.41 3.46 0.40
CA ALA A 264 -6.69 4.24 1.38
C ALA A 264 -7.47 5.49 1.81
N ASN A 265 -7.44 5.79 3.11
CA ASN A 265 -7.90 7.07 3.64
C ASN A 265 -6.94 8.21 3.20
N GLU A 266 -7.27 9.46 3.53
CA GLU A 266 -6.49 10.63 3.09
C GLU A 266 -5.01 10.56 3.51
N ILE A 267 -4.75 10.09 4.74
CA ILE A 267 -3.42 9.97 5.33
C ILE A 267 -2.60 8.93 4.58
N GLU A 268 -3.11 7.70 4.49
CA GLU A 268 -2.46 6.61 3.78
C GLU A 268 -2.28 6.94 2.29
N GLY A 269 -3.30 7.53 1.67
CA GLY A 269 -3.25 7.97 0.27
C GLY A 269 -2.14 8.99 0.03
N THR A 270 -1.86 9.88 0.98
CA THR A 270 -0.76 10.84 0.89
C THR A 270 0.60 10.15 0.91
N LEU A 271 0.81 9.19 1.81
CA LEU A 271 2.05 8.42 1.87
C LEU A 271 2.30 7.62 0.59
N LEU A 272 1.27 6.93 0.11
CA LEU A 272 1.33 6.13 -1.11
C LEU A 272 1.62 6.97 -2.35
N LYS A 273 1.00 8.15 -2.48
CA LYS A 273 1.29 9.10 -3.57
C LYS A 273 2.77 9.47 -3.60
N LEU A 274 3.37 9.73 -2.44
CA LEU A 274 4.80 10.05 -2.36
C LEU A 274 5.69 8.87 -2.76
N ALA A 275 5.35 7.64 -2.31
CA ALA A 275 6.08 6.44 -2.72
C ALA A 275 6.02 6.18 -4.24
N VAL A 276 4.86 6.41 -4.87
CA VAL A 276 4.71 6.34 -6.34
C VAL A 276 5.57 7.40 -7.02
N LEU A 277 5.54 8.64 -6.53
CA LEU A 277 6.31 9.74 -7.14
C LEU A 277 7.83 9.52 -7.08
N ARG A 278 8.31 8.91 -5.99
CA ARG A 278 9.72 8.50 -5.83
C ARG A 278 10.09 7.21 -6.56
N SER A 279 9.13 6.49 -7.11
CA SER A 279 9.43 5.31 -7.92
C SER A 279 10.11 5.73 -9.23
N PRO A 280 10.93 4.85 -9.84
CA PRO A 280 11.62 5.15 -11.09
C PRO A 280 10.71 5.68 -12.20
N GLN A 281 11.25 6.52 -13.09
CA GLN A 281 10.47 7.11 -14.17
C GLN A 281 9.80 6.06 -15.06
N PHE A 282 10.48 4.95 -15.36
CA PHE A 282 9.90 3.87 -16.17
C PHE A 282 8.67 3.22 -15.51
N THR A 283 8.61 3.19 -14.17
CA THR A 283 7.45 2.67 -13.43
C THR A 283 6.26 3.59 -13.67
N LYS A 284 6.47 4.90 -13.50
CA LYS A 284 5.46 5.92 -13.81
C LYS A 284 5.03 5.87 -15.27
N THR A 285 5.97 5.77 -16.20
CA THR A 285 5.69 5.62 -17.63
C THR A 285 4.96 4.33 -17.96
N ALA A 286 5.29 3.19 -17.32
CA ALA A 286 4.55 1.94 -17.51
C ALA A 286 3.10 2.10 -17.05
N LEU A 287 2.87 2.78 -15.91
CA LEU A 287 1.54 3.08 -15.41
C LEU A 287 0.75 3.96 -16.38
N PHE A 288 1.43 4.92 -17.02
CA PHE A 288 0.83 5.79 -18.03
C PHE A 288 0.63 5.11 -19.39
N ASN A 289 1.41 4.10 -19.76
CA ASN A 289 1.39 3.51 -21.10
C ASN A 289 0.40 2.34 -21.28
N LEU A 290 -0.36 1.96 -20.25
CA LEU A 290 -1.46 0.98 -20.29
C LEU A 290 -1.14 -0.33 -21.02
N SER A 291 -0.09 -0.99 -20.57
CA SER A 291 0.13 -2.43 -20.79
C SER A 291 -0.19 -3.25 -19.54
N PHE A 292 -0.88 -2.65 -18.55
CA PHE A 292 -1.30 -3.35 -17.35
C PHE A 292 -2.64 -4.04 -17.56
N ASP A 293 -2.59 -5.31 -17.94
CA ASP A 293 -3.67 -6.26 -17.65
C ASP A 293 -3.60 -6.62 -16.14
N SER A 294 -3.90 -5.61 -15.30
CA SER A 294 -3.79 -5.73 -13.85
C SER A 294 -4.92 -6.60 -13.29
N ALA A 295 -6.11 -6.49 -13.88
CA ALA A 295 -7.25 -7.28 -13.46
C ALA A 295 -6.97 -8.76 -13.65
N VAL A 296 -7.20 -9.54 -12.60
CA VAL A 296 -7.00 -10.99 -12.65
C VAL A 296 -8.22 -11.68 -13.27
N ASN A 297 -9.40 -11.07 -13.14
CA ASN A 297 -10.67 -11.57 -13.65
C ASN A 297 -11.72 -10.44 -13.70
N ASP A 298 -12.92 -10.75 -14.20
CA ASP A 298 -14.02 -9.80 -14.36
C ASP A 298 -14.49 -9.15 -13.05
N GLN A 299 -14.56 -9.93 -11.97
CA GLN A 299 -14.96 -9.43 -10.67
C GLN A 299 -13.95 -8.40 -10.15
N ASP A 300 -12.67 -8.72 -10.30
CA ASP A 300 -11.55 -7.87 -9.91
C ASP A 300 -11.52 -6.57 -10.73
N SER A 301 -11.71 -6.68 -12.05
CA SER A 301 -11.89 -5.55 -12.96
C SER A 301 -13.04 -4.62 -12.53
N ALA A 302 -14.19 -5.19 -12.18
CA ALA A 302 -15.36 -4.43 -11.75
C ALA A 302 -15.08 -3.67 -10.44
N LEU A 303 -14.35 -4.29 -9.49
CA LEU A 303 -13.92 -3.63 -8.26
C LEU A 303 -12.95 -2.49 -8.55
N ILE A 304 -11.91 -2.70 -9.37
CA ILE A 304 -10.97 -1.64 -9.77
C ILE A 304 -11.73 -0.45 -10.36
N SER A 305 -12.62 -0.71 -11.33
CA SER A 305 -13.37 0.34 -12.03
C SER A 305 -14.26 1.14 -11.07
N ARG A 306 -14.96 0.44 -10.17
CA ARG A 306 -15.84 1.06 -9.17
C ARG A 306 -15.05 1.93 -8.20
N TYR A 307 -13.95 1.43 -7.65
CA TYR A 307 -13.19 2.18 -6.64
C TYR A 307 -12.34 3.29 -7.25
N THR A 308 -11.82 3.11 -8.47
CA THR A 308 -11.19 4.20 -9.22
C THR A 308 -12.16 5.34 -9.42
N LEU A 309 -13.41 5.07 -9.79
CA LEU A 309 -14.42 6.11 -9.95
C LEU A 309 -14.63 6.88 -8.64
N GLY A 310 -14.78 6.17 -7.52
CA GLY A 310 -14.92 6.80 -6.20
C GLY A 310 -13.69 7.64 -5.81
N GLN A 311 -12.48 7.14 -6.04
CA GLN A 311 -11.26 7.90 -5.75
C GLN A 311 -11.09 9.13 -6.63
N LEU A 312 -11.41 9.04 -7.93
CA LEU A 312 -11.32 10.19 -8.83
C LEU A 312 -12.23 11.33 -8.39
N GLN A 313 -13.41 11.02 -7.82
CA GLN A 313 -14.33 12.04 -7.30
C GLN A 313 -13.76 12.85 -6.13
N ILE A 314 -12.82 12.28 -5.38
CA ILE A 314 -12.19 12.92 -4.20
C ILE A 314 -10.73 13.33 -4.45
N CYS A 315 -10.13 12.96 -5.59
CA CYS A 315 -8.73 13.21 -5.87
C CYS A 315 -8.51 14.60 -6.49
N SER A 316 -7.73 15.44 -5.82
CA SER A 316 -7.34 16.77 -6.32
C SER A 316 -5.97 16.81 -7.01
N ASN A 317 -5.18 15.72 -6.91
CA ASN A 317 -3.84 15.65 -7.50
C ASN A 317 -3.92 15.12 -8.93
N LEU A 318 -3.63 15.97 -9.93
CA LEU A 318 -3.72 15.57 -11.32
C LEU A 318 -2.85 14.34 -11.64
N PRO A 319 -1.53 14.29 -11.39
CA PRO A 319 -0.71 13.12 -11.71
C PRO A 319 -1.32 11.81 -11.20
N MET A 320 -1.82 11.80 -9.97
CA MET A 320 -2.49 10.64 -9.40
C MET A 320 -3.82 10.34 -10.12
N ALA A 321 -4.63 11.34 -10.45
CA ALA A 321 -5.87 11.15 -11.20
C ALA A 321 -5.62 10.52 -12.58
N VAL A 322 -4.53 10.91 -13.27
CA VAL A 322 -4.12 10.27 -14.53
C VAL A 322 -3.81 8.78 -14.31
N ILE A 323 -2.98 8.49 -13.31
CA ILE A 323 -2.59 7.12 -12.96
C ILE A 323 -3.82 6.27 -12.67
N LEU A 324 -4.74 6.78 -11.84
CA LEU A 324 -5.99 6.12 -11.49
C LEU A 324 -6.86 5.84 -12.71
N PHE A 325 -7.05 6.84 -13.59
CA PHE A 325 -7.79 6.67 -14.83
C PHE A 325 -7.16 5.58 -15.71
N CYS A 326 -5.86 5.68 -15.98
CA CYS A 326 -5.13 4.71 -16.80
C CYS A 326 -5.16 3.30 -16.18
N PHE A 327 -5.17 3.20 -14.85
CA PHE A 327 -5.20 1.92 -14.14
C PHE A 327 -6.54 1.18 -14.28
N ALA A 328 -7.68 1.90 -14.23
CA ALA A 328 -8.98 1.28 -14.44
C ALA A 328 -9.26 0.98 -15.90
N PHE A 329 -8.79 1.83 -16.81
CA PHE A 329 -9.21 1.85 -18.21
C PHE A 329 -9.10 0.52 -18.99
N PRO A 330 -8.01 -0.28 -18.91
CA PRO A 330 -7.89 -1.50 -19.72
C PRO A 330 -8.84 -2.61 -19.25
N ASN A 331 -9.47 -2.43 -18.09
CA ASN A 331 -10.24 -3.47 -17.43
C ASN A 331 -11.75 -3.31 -17.63
N ILE A 332 -12.27 -2.23 -18.25
CA ILE A 332 -13.70 -1.92 -18.22
C ILE A 332 -14.45 -2.58 -19.38
N LYS A 333 -15.51 -3.35 -19.07
CA LYS A 333 -16.38 -4.01 -20.07
C LYS A 333 -17.64 -3.22 -20.45
N SER A 334 -17.96 -2.14 -19.75
CA SER A 334 -19.22 -1.40 -19.90
C SER A 334 -19.01 0.05 -20.31
N ASP A 335 -19.61 0.45 -21.42
CA ASP A 335 -19.56 1.81 -21.97
C ASP A 335 -20.01 2.88 -20.96
N LEU A 336 -21.03 2.59 -20.15
CA LEU A 336 -21.53 3.54 -19.14
C LEU A 336 -20.49 3.81 -18.04
N THR A 337 -19.76 2.78 -17.61
CA THR A 337 -18.70 2.92 -16.61
C THR A 337 -17.50 3.67 -17.18
N ILE A 338 -17.14 3.39 -18.45
CA ILE A 338 -16.08 4.11 -19.17
C ILE A 338 -16.42 5.60 -19.26
N HIS A 339 -17.65 5.93 -19.64
CA HIS A 339 -18.12 7.30 -19.75
C HIS A 339 -18.06 8.04 -18.41
N LYS A 340 -18.52 7.41 -17.32
CA LYS A 340 -18.45 8.00 -15.97
C LYS A 340 -17.01 8.24 -15.51
N LEU A 341 -16.10 7.30 -15.76
CA LEU A 341 -14.68 7.45 -15.41
C LEU A 341 -14.04 8.60 -16.18
N PHE A 342 -14.28 8.67 -17.49
CA PHE A 342 -13.73 9.72 -18.34
C PHE A 342 -14.26 11.10 -17.95
N THR A 343 -15.58 11.25 -17.80
CA THR A 343 -16.20 12.53 -17.37
C THR A 343 -15.74 12.98 -16.00
N THR A 344 -15.57 12.05 -15.03
CA THR A 344 -15.04 12.36 -13.70
C THR A 344 -13.58 12.83 -13.79
N TYR A 345 -12.74 12.11 -14.55
CA TYR A 345 -11.36 12.53 -14.80
C TYR A 345 -11.29 13.91 -15.44
N LEU A 346 -12.15 14.20 -16.42
CA LEU A 346 -12.22 15.53 -17.04
C LEU A 346 -12.58 16.62 -16.03
N GLY A 347 -13.51 16.34 -15.10
CA GLY A 347 -13.84 17.27 -14.02
C GLY A 347 -12.62 17.62 -13.17
N VAL A 348 -11.86 16.61 -12.73
CA VAL A 348 -10.62 16.79 -11.96
C VAL A 348 -9.57 17.56 -12.78
N PHE A 349 -9.43 17.21 -14.05
CA PHE A 349 -8.51 17.87 -14.98
C PHE A 349 -8.82 19.36 -15.11
N TRP A 350 -10.08 19.72 -15.37
CA TRP A 350 -10.50 21.11 -15.54
C TRP A 350 -10.39 21.92 -14.26
N LEU A 351 -10.72 21.34 -13.11
CA LEU A 351 -10.49 21.97 -11.81
C LEU A 351 -9.00 22.22 -11.59
N GLY A 352 -8.15 21.22 -11.85
CA GLY A 352 -6.70 21.34 -11.73
C GLY A 352 -6.12 22.41 -12.66
N ALA A 353 -6.57 22.46 -13.92
CA ALA A 353 -6.16 23.47 -14.89
C ALA A 353 -6.67 24.87 -14.50
N GLY A 354 -7.92 25.00 -14.04
CA GLY A 354 -8.58 26.26 -13.70
C GLY A 354 -8.05 26.94 -12.42
N THR A 355 -7.39 26.19 -11.53
CA THR A 355 -6.70 26.78 -10.36
C THR A 355 -5.41 27.53 -10.72
N ARG A 356 -4.99 27.52 -11.98
CA ARG A 356 -3.82 28.29 -12.45
C ARG A 356 -4.20 29.74 -12.70
N LYS A 357 -3.66 30.63 -11.87
CA LYS A 357 -3.89 32.07 -11.94
C LYS A 357 -3.02 32.80 -12.97
N ASP A 358 -1.98 32.15 -13.51
CA ASP A 358 -1.04 32.81 -14.45
C ASP A 358 -1.05 32.14 -15.84
N PRO A 359 -1.65 32.78 -16.85
CA PRO A 359 -1.70 32.30 -18.23
C PRO A 359 -0.40 32.49 -19.01
N ASN A 360 0.59 33.23 -18.49
CA ASN A 360 1.84 33.52 -19.20
C ASN A 360 2.97 32.55 -18.87
N PHE A 361 2.75 31.61 -17.95
CA PHE A 361 3.74 30.61 -17.57
C PHE A 361 3.44 29.28 -18.27
N PHE A 362 4.10 29.03 -19.41
CA PHE A 362 4.24 27.68 -19.98
C PHE A 362 5.11 26.83 -19.03
N ASP A 363 4.50 26.40 -17.93
CA ASP A 363 5.09 25.50 -16.94
C ASP A 363 5.09 24.07 -17.52
N GLU A 364 6.17 23.33 -17.27
CA GLU A 364 6.30 21.87 -17.48
C GLU A 364 5.04 21.10 -17.05
N LYS A 365 4.37 21.58 -16.01
CA LYS A 365 3.08 21.05 -15.58
C LYS A 365 1.98 21.16 -16.64
N LEU A 366 1.79 22.29 -17.34
CA LEU A 366 0.76 22.44 -18.39
C LEU A 366 0.98 21.42 -19.51
N PHE A 367 2.23 21.17 -19.87
CA PHE A 367 2.59 20.12 -20.81
C PHE A 367 2.17 18.74 -20.30
N VAL A 368 2.41 18.42 -19.02
CA VAL A 368 1.93 17.19 -18.38
C VAL A 368 0.39 17.10 -18.37
N TYR A 369 -0.32 18.21 -18.14
CA TYR A 369 -1.78 18.28 -18.25
C TYR A 369 -2.22 17.92 -19.69
N CYS A 370 -1.69 18.59 -20.70
CA CYS A 370 -2.03 18.33 -22.10
C CYS A 370 -1.71 16.90 -22.52
N GLN A 371 -0.54 16.38 -22.17
CA GLN A 371 -0.14 15.01 -22.45
C GLN A 371 -1.08 14.00 -21.78
N SER A 372 -1.46 14.26 -20.53
CA SER A 372 -2.43 13.45 -19.80
C SER A 372 -3.82 13.45 -20.45
N PHE A 373 -4.31 14.61 -20.87
CA PHE A 373 -5.58 14.74 -21.56
C PHE A 373 -5.59 14.00 -22.89
N VAL A 374 -4.55 14.19 -23.72
CA VAL A 374 -4.39 13.46 -24.99
C VAL A 374 -4.36 11.95 -24.74
N HIS A 375 -3.66 11.52 -23.69
CA HIS A 375 -3.60 10.10 -23.33
C HIS A 375 -4.98 9.54 -22.98
N ALA A 376 -5.70 10.23 -22.09
CA ALA A 376 -7.03 9.83 -21.66
C ALA A 376 -8.05 9.81 -22.81
N LEU A 377 -8.01 10.83 -23.66
CA LEU A 377 -8.87 10.95 -24.84
C LEU A 377 -8.58 9.85 -25.86
N THR A 378 -7.30 9.62 -26.20
CA THR A 378 -6.89 8.55 -27.13
C THR A 378 -7.44 7.21 -26.68
N ARG A 379 -7.30 6.93 -25.38
CA ARG A 379 -7.81 5.70 -24.78
C ARG A 379 -9.32 5.60 -24.88
N TYR A 380 -10.04 6.62 -24.44
CA TYR A 380 -11.49 6.67 -24.50
C TYR A 380 -12.05 6.44 -25.92
N VAL A 381 -11.45 7.08 -26.93
CA VAL A 381 -11.85 6.93 -28.34
C VAL A 381 -11.58 5.52 -28.88
N VAL A 382 -10.47 4.87 -28.48
CA VAL A 382 -10.15 3.51 -28.91
C VAL A 382 -11.17 2.48 -28.38
N VAL A 383 -11.65 2.65 -27.14
CA VAL A 383 -12.52 1.64 -26.50
C VAL A 383 -14.00 1.92 -26.71
N VAL A 384 -14.40 3.17 -26.96
CA VAL A 384 -15.78 3.53 -27.30
C VAL A 384 -15.87 3.90 -28.79
N PRO A 385 -15.79 2.92 -29.72
CA PRO A 385 -15.79 3.19 -31.17
C PRO A 385 -17.14 3.69 -31.71
N GLN A 386 -18.15 3.93 -30.86
CA GLN A 386 -19.50 4.31 -31.28
C GLN A 386 -20.08 5.54 -30.56
N LEU A 387 -19.26 6.52 -30.20
CA LEU A 387 -19.86 7.83 -29.92
C LEU A 387 -20.20 8.49 -31.26
N PRO A 388 -21.49 8.75 -31.58
CA PRO A 388 -21.78 9.76 -32.58
C PRO A 388 -21.01 11.01 -32.16
N VAL A 389 -20.37 11.66 -33.13
CA VAL A 389 -19.67 12.92 -32.93
C VAL A 389 -20.69 13.92 -32.39
N VAL A 390 -20.87 13.96 -31.07
CA VAL A 390 -21.56 15.05 -30.40
C VAL A 390 -20.51 16.15 -30.39
N PRO A 391 -20.68 17.23 -31.18
CA PRO A 391 -19.74 18.32 -31.14
C PRO A 391 -19.69 18.82 -29.70
N PHE A 392 -18.55 18.62 -29.02
CA PHE A 392 -18.24 19.34 -27.81
C PHE A 392 -18.21 20.83 -28.21
N LYS A 393 -19.35 21.52 -28.08
CA LYS A 393 -19.37 22.97 -28.03
C LYS A 393 -18.71 23.38 -26.72
N VAL A 394 -17.39 23.44 -26.72
CA VAL A 394 -16.65 24.20 -25.73
C VAL A 394 -17.10 25.65 -25.92
N ARG A 395 -18.04 26.11 -25.08
CA ARG A 395 -18.23 27.55 -24.91
C ARG A 395 -16.95 28.05 -24.25
N VAL A 396 -16.06 28.60 -25.07
CA VAL A 396 -14.99 29.47 -24.59
C VAL A 396 -15.70 30.65 -23.93
N MET A 397 -15.83 30.63 -22.60
CA MET A 397 -16.17 31.84 -21.88
C MET A 397 -14.97 32.76 -22.04
N ASN A 398 -15.13 33.77 -22.89
CA ASN A 398 -14.15 34.82 -23.07
C ASN A 398 -14.15 35.67 -21.79
N PRO A 399 -13.09 35.69 -20.97
CA PRO A 399 -13.09 36.39 -19.69
C PRO A 399 -12.99 37.93 -19.83
N PHE A 400 -13.07 38.46 -21.06
CA PHE A 400 -12.90 39.87 -21.38
C PHE A 400 -14.11 40.53 -22.04
N GLN A 401 -15.33 40.06 -21.76
CA GLN A 401 -16.54 40.83 -22.06
C GLN A 401 -17.31 41.11 -20.77
N GLY A 402 -16.87 42.17 -20.10
CA GLY A 402 -17.62 42.98 -19.15
C GLY A 402 -17.44 44.43 -19.54
#